data_AF-A0A7R8L816-F1
#
_entry.id   AF-A0A7R8L816-F1
#
_cell.length_a   1.000
_cell.length_b   1.000
_cell.length_c   1.000
_cell.angle_alpha   90.00
_cell.angle_beta   90.00
_cell.angle_gamma   90.00
#
_symmetry.space_group_name_H-M   'P 1'
#
loop_
_entity.id
_entity.type
_entity.pdbx_description
1 polymer ?
#
loop_
_entity_poly.entity_id
_entity_poly.type
_entity_poly.pdbx_seq_one_letter_code
_entity_poly.pdbx_strand_id
1 'polypeptide(L)'
;MAASSASPAQPRRNRSGIFLRPAGAVLLCVLIFSVPIDPSLAQFVQLVSARKYYTLYLSSGPNGGQEPLLREIFLSRFRNFGPTFLNSVWHDELPGQPYLEYRDSIDGKPIPARKIGNAYWDQVAFPGGREIELRTDALQRVLPRDPARKIDFFEDSIQWSGWRPPIEDYWIVVDLGKMYASFRRAPAFGLGGSAPPAFPEFLANQVVRVLPAGYRVQGSTIWWHFRRIYAPQGFTTLHVEWKAWYR
;
A
#
# COMPACT_ATOMS: atom_id res chain seq x y z
N MET A 1 34.68 62.28 44.44
CA MET A 1 33.65 63.08 43.75
C MET A 1 33.61 62.65 42.29
N ALA A 2 32.41 62.60 41.72
CA ALA A 2 32.06 62.18 40.35
C ALA A 2 32.76 63.04 39.26
N ALA A 3 32.72 62.81 37.94
CA ALA A 3 31.89 61.98 37.04
C ALA A 3 32.58 61.91 35.65
N SER A 4 32.17 60.93 34.83
CA SER A 4 31.93 60.94 33.35
C SER A 4 32.99 61.51 32.38
N SER A 5 33.25 61.02 31.17
CA SER A 5 32.46 60.25 30.18
C SER A 5 33.43 59.87 29.04
N ALA A 6 33.42 58.62 28.56
CA ALA A 6 32.91 58.17 27.26
C ALA A 6 34.00 57.86 26.19
N SER A 7 33.96 56.60 25.73
CA SER A 7 34.84 55.96 24.75
C SER A 7 34.42 56.20 23.29
N PRO A 8 35.31 55.97 22.31
CA PRO A 8 34.93 55.63 20.95
C PRO A 8 35.06 54.12 20.65
N ALA A 9 34.07 53.60 19.95
CA ALA A 9 33.93 52.20 19.54
C ALA A 9 34.75 51.86 18.28
N GLN A 10 35.26 50.63 18.25
CA GLN A 10 36.00 49.99 17.15
C GLN A 10 35.07 49.32 16.11
N PRO A 11 35.58 49.03 14.88
CA PRO A 11 34.76 48.63 13.73
C PRO A 11 34.35 47.15 13.72
N ARG A 12 33.10 46.91 13.28
CA ARG A 12 32.49 45.59 13.08
C ARG A 12 33.04 44.88 11.84
N ARG A 13 33.53 43.65 12.03
CA ARG A 13 33.83 42.66 10.98
C ARG A 13 32.54 42.14 10.33
N ASN A 14 32.45 42.28 9.01
CA ASN A 14 31.53 41.50 8.17
C ASN A 14 32.02 40.04 8.09
N ARG A 15 31.19 39.10 8.57
CA ARG A 15 31.31 37.67 8.25
C ARG A 15 30.03 37.24 7.53
N SER A 16 30.21 36.89 6.27
CA SER A 16 29.24 36.29 5.37
C SER A 16 28.75 34.96 5.94
N GLY A 17 27.49 34.90 6.34
CA GLY A 17 26.80 33.66 6.73
C GLY A 17 26.30 32.93 5.48
N ILE A 18 26.99 31.87 5.08
CA ILE A 18 26.48 30.89 4.12
C ILE A 18 25.45 30.04 4.86
N PHE A 19 24.16 30.37 4.72
CA PHE A 19 23.06 29.51 5.13
C PHE A 19 22.82 28.45 4.06
N LEU A 20 23.56 27.36 4.11
CA LEU A 20 23.18 26.09 3.49
C LEU A 20 22.07 25.48 4.34
N ARG A 21 20.81 25.63 3.90
CA ARG A 21 19.68 24.82 4.38
C ARG A 21 19.85 23.40 3.84
N PRO A 22 20.00 22.35 4.67
CA PRO A 22 19.76 21.00 4.19
C PRO A 22 18.24 20.82 4.07
N ALA A 23 17.76 20.68 2.84
CA ALA A 23 16.45 20.11 2.57
C ALA A 23 16.47 18.64 3.04
N GLY A 24 16.02 18.42 4.27
CA GLY A 24 15.81 17.09 4.83
C GLY A 24 14.63 16.43 4.13
N ALA A 25 14.87 15.81 2.99
CA ALA A 25 13.98 14.79 2.46
C ALA A 25 14.14 13.55 3.35
N VAL A 26 13.30 13.45 4.39
CA VAL A 26 13.11 12.19 5.11
C VAL A 26 12.30 11.28 4.19
N LEU A 27 13.00 10.60 3.28
CA LEU A 27 12.46 9.46 2.57
C LEU A 27 12.48 8.30 3.57
N LEU A 28 11.44 8.21 4.41
CA LEU A 28 11.23 7.04 5.24
C LEU A 28 10.78 5.91 4.29
N CYS A 29 11.75 5.18 3.74
CA CYS A 29 11.51 3.91 3.07
C CYS A 29 11.06 2.90 4.12
N VAL A 30 9.75 2.81 4.35
CA VAL A 30 9.14 1.67 5.02
C VAL A 30 9.16 0.51 4.01
N LEU A 31 10.24 -0.26 4.05
CA LEU A 31 10.37 -1.52 3.31
C LEU A 31 9.39 -2.53 3.91
N ILE A 32 8.26 -2.80 3.24
CA ILE A 32 7.39 -3.91 3.63
C ILE A 32 6.92 -4.66 2.38
N PHE A 33 6.49 -5.90 2.60
CA PHE A 33 5.81 -6.82 1.71
C PHE A 33 6.74 -7.69 0.87
N SER A 34 7.01 -8.87 1.43
CA SER A 34 7.14 -10.10 0.67
C SER A 34 6.66 -11.23 1.56
N VAL A 35 6.19 -12.31 0.96
CA VAL A 35 6.45 -13.64 1.51
C VAL A 35 7.92 -13.90 1.12
N PRO A 36 8.95 -13.71 1.96
CA PRO A 36 10.28 -14.20 1.63
C PRO A 36 10.27 -15.72 1.63
N ILE A 37 9.77 -16.34 0.55
CA ILE A 37 9.87 -17.77 0.34
C ILE A 37 11.34 -18.16 0.44
N ASP A 38 11.61 -19.08 1.37
CA ASP A 38 12.92 -19.71 1.53
C ASP A 38 13.44 -20.13 0.14
N PRO A 39 14.67 -19.75 -0.26
CA PRO A 39 15.23 -20.06 -1.59
C PRO A 39 15.10 -21.54 -1.99
N SER A 40 15.01 -22.45 -1.00
CA SER A 40 14.79 -23.88 -1.20
C SER A 40 13.42 -24.23 -1.81
N LEU A 41 12.38 -23.43 -1.57
CA LEU A 41 11.02 -23.64 -2.08
C LEU A 41 10.84 -23.17 -3.52
N ALA A 42 11.61 -22.15 -3.94
CA ALA A 42 11.64 -21.69 -5.32
C ALA A 42 12.17 -22.75 -6.30
N GLN A 43 12.76 -23.84 -5.80
CA GLN A 43 13.18 -24.98 -6.61
C GLN A 43 11.99 -25.78 -7.15
N PHE A 44 10.92 -25.94 -6.36
CA PHE A 44 9.79 -26.80 -6.72
C PHE A 44 8.50 -26.02 -6.99
N VAL A 45 8.27 -24.91 -6.31
CA VAL A 45 7.04 -24.13 -6.45
C VAL A 45 7.27 -22.87 -7.26
N GLN A 46 6.34 -22.62 -8.17
CA GLN A 46 6.27 -21.44 -9.01
C GLN A 46 4.95 -20.71 -8.78
N LEU A 47 5.00 -19.39 -8.60
CA LEU A 47 3.83 -18.53 -8.77
C LEU A 47 3.51 -18.43 -10.27
N VAL A 48 2.37 -18.97 -10.68
CA VAL A 48 1.91 -18.97 -12.08
C VAL A 48 1.11 -17.71 -12.38
N SER A 49 0.23 -17.31 -11.47
CA SER A 49 -0.54 -16.08 -11.60
C SER A 49 -0.86 -15.45 -10.25
N ALA A 50 -0.97 -14.12 -10.24
CA ALA A 50 -1.36 -13.35 -9.07
C ALA A 50 -2.43 -12.32 -9.43
N ARG A 51 -3.42 -12.13 -8.56
CA ARG A 51 -4.44 -11.08 -8.70
C ARG A 51 -4.68 -10.42 -7.36
N LYS A 52 -4.28 -9.16 -7.25
CA LYS A 52 -4.54 -8.33 -6.08
C LYS A 52 -5.70 -7.39 -6.35
N TYR A 53 -6.74 -7.48 -5.53
CA TYR A 53 -7.91 -6.59 -5.57
C TYR A 53 -7.96 -5.78 -4.29
N TYR A 54 -8.00 -4.47 -4.44
CA TYR A 54 -8.13 -3.52 -3.35
C TYR A 54 -9.45 -2.79 -3.49
N THR A 55 -10.24 -2.74 -2.44
CA THR A 55 -11.45 -1.91 -2.37
C THR A 55 -11.29 -0.89 -1.26
N LEU A 56 -11.24 0.39 -1.63
CA LEU A 56 -11.12 1.49 -0.68
C LEU A 56 -12.50 2.11 -0.44
N TYR A 57 -12.87 2.29 0.83
CA TYR A 57 -14.14 2.90 1.21
C TYR A 57 -14.09 3.57 2.58
N LEU A 58 -15.02 4.47 2.84
CA LEU A 58 -15.22 5.08 4.15
C LEU A 58 -16.26 4.29 4.93
N SER A 59 -15.94 3.97 6.18
CA SER A 59 -16.84 3.35 7.15
C SER A 59 -17.21 4.35 8.26
N SER A 60 -18.39 4.20 8.83
CA SER A 60 -18.77 4.94 10.04
C SER A 60 -18.06 4.33 11.24
N GLY A 61 -17.23 5.13 11.91
CA GLY A 61 -16.55 4.74 13.14
C GLY A 61 -17.46 4.82 14.37
N PRO A 62 -17.03 4.29 15.53
CA PRO A 62 -17.81 4.24 16.77
C PRO A 62 -18.30 5.61 17.27
N ASN A 63 -17.56 6.67 16.95
CA ASN A 63 -17.83 8.04 17.40
C ASN A 63 -18.59 8.87 16.33
N GLY A 64 -19.14 8.23 15.29
CA GLY A 64 -19.84 8.91 14.19
C GLY A 64 -18.92 9.57 13.14
N GLY A 65 -17.61 9.60 13.36
CA GLY A 65 -16.62 10.02 12.36
C GLY A 65 -16.46 8.99 11.24
N GLN A 66 -16.00 9.41 10.07
CA GLN A 66 -15.66 8.48 8.99
C GLN A 66 -14.20 8.04 9.08
N GLU A 67 -13.96 6.74 8.93
CA GLU A 67 -12.63 6.15 8.84
C GLU A 67 -12.44 5.39 7.52
N PRO A 68 -11.29 5.53 6.86
CA PRO A 68 -10.98 4.76 5.66
C PRO A 68 -10.65 3.31 6.00
N LEU A 69 -11.31 2.39 5.30
CA LEU A 69 -11.04 0.97 5.34
C LEU A 69 -10.59 0.48 3.96
N LEU A 70 -9.69 -0.48 3.98
CA LEU A 70 -9.16 -1.14 2.80
C LEU A 70 -9.44 -2.64 2.90
N ARG A 71 -10.21 -3.17 1.95
CA ARG A 71 -10.33 -4.61 1.75
C ARG A 71 -9.32 -5.05 0.71
N GLU A 72 -8.48 -6.00 1.05
CA GLU A 72 -7.56 -6.67 0.14
C GLU A 72 -8.04 -8.10 -0.10
N ILE A 73 -8.11 -8.49 -1.37
CA ILE A 73 -8.24 -9.90 -1.78
C ILE A 73 -7.05 -10.21 -2.67
N PHE A 74 -6.18 -11.09 -2.21
CA PHE A 74 -5.03 -11.57 -2.96
C PHE A 74 -5.22 -13.03 -3.37
N LEU A 75 -5.29 -13.28 -4.67
CA LEU A 75 -5.34 -14.62 -5.26
C LEU A 75 -3.97 -14.95 -5.83
N SER A 76 -3.33 -15.98 -5.31
CA SER A 76 -2.06 -16.51 -5.80
C SER A 76 -2.23 -17.94 -6.26
N ARG A 77 -1.90 -18.21 -7.53
CA ARG A 77 -1.86 -19.58 -8.06
C ARG A 77 -0.44 -20.09 -8.09
N PHE A 78 -0.23 -21.22 -7.46
CA PHE A 78 1.05 -21.88 -7.39
C PHE A 78 1.01 -23.20 -8.15
N ARG A 79 2.09 -23.54 -8.87
CA ARG A 79 2.32 -24.88 -9.42
C ARG A 79 3.51 -25.51 -8.70
N ASN A 80 3.33 -26.73 -8.21
CA ASN A 80 4.42 -27.53 -7.63
C ASN A 80 4.93 -28.55 -8.66
N PHE A 81 6.20 -28.46 -9.03
CA PHE A 81 6.90 -29.38 -9.93
C PHE A 81 7.66 -30.50 -9.19
N GLY A 82 7.71 -30.46 -7.86
CA GLY A 82 8.40 -31.42 -7.01
C GLY A 82 7.46 -32.40 -6.30
N PRO A 83 7.94 -33.07 -5.24
CA PRO A 83 7.10 -33.90 -4.38
C PRO A 83 6.09 -33.06 -3.59
N THR A 84 5.08 -33.71 -3.00
CA THR A 84 4.19 -33.05 -2.05
C THR A 84 4.96 -32.60 -0.81
N PHE A 85 4.76 -31.36 -0.37
CA PHE A 85 5.33 -30.86 0.88
C PHE A 85 4.40 -29.86 1.57
N LEU A 86 4.68 -29.58 2.84
CA LEU A 86 4.05 -28.53 3.64
C LEU A 86 5.03 -27.37 3.79
N ASN A 87 4.53 -26.15 3.70
CA ASN A 87 5.32 -24.97 3.96
C ASN A 87 4.52 -23.91 4.71
N SER A 88 5.23 -23.12 5.51
CA SER A 88 4.65 -21.97 6.18
C SER A 88 4.57 -20.80 5.19
N VAL A 89 3.38 -20.22 5.05
CA VAL A 89 3.16 -18.95 4.34
C VAL A 89 2.71 -17.93 5.39
N TRP A 90 3.07 -16.66 5.20
CA TRP A 90 2.80 -15.62 6.17
C TRP A 90 2.52 -14.29 5.49
N HIS A 91 1.71 -13.49 6.15
CA HIS A 91 1.36 -12.15 5.75
C HIS A 91 1.64 -11.20 6.91
N ASP A 92 2.54 -10.25 6.67
CA ASP A 92 2.91 -9.25 7.66
C ASP A 92 1.76 -8.25 7.86
N GLU A 93 1.42 -8.03 9.11
CA GLU A 93 0.59 -6.94 9.60
C GLU A 93 1.50 -5.74 9.94
N LEU A 94 1.12 -4.55 9.47
CA LEU A 94 1.86 -3.33 9.75
C LEU A 94 1.77 -2.96 11.23
N PRO A 95 2.89 -2.56 11.87
CA PRO A 95 2.84 -1.99 13.20
C PRO A 95 1.88 -0.79 13.26
N GLY A 96 0.85 -0.91 14.09
CA GLY A 96 -0.19 0.11 14.25
C GLY A 96 -1.38 0.00 13.29
N GLN A 97 -1.32 -0.80 12.22
CA GLN A 97 -2.47 -1.03 11.32
C GLN A 97 -2.95 -2.48 11.41
N PRO A 98 -3.58 -2.90 12.52
CA PRO A 98 -3.99 -4.28 12.65
C PRO A 98 -5.08 -4.64 11.66
N TYR A 99 -5.04 -5.89 11.17
CA TYR A 99 -6.14 -6.42 10.40
C TYR A 99 -7.38 -6.57 11.30
N LEU A 100 -8.50 -6.01 10.83
CA LEU A 100 -9.81 -6.15 11.45
C LEU A 100 -10.41 -7.53 11.15
N GLU A 101 -10.14 -8.02 9.94
CA GLU A 101 -10.48 -9.38 9.50
C GLU A 101 -9.31 -9.93 8.71
N TYR A 102 -9.02 -11.22 8.88
CA TYR A 102 -8.03 -11.94 8.09
C TYR A 102 -8.50 -13.38 7.89
N ARG A 103 -8.51 -13.84 6.64
CA ARG A 103 -8.96 -15.19 6.28
C ARG A 103 -8.15 -15.69 5.09
N ASP A 104 -7.67 -16.92 5.21
CA ASP A 104 -7.02 -17.62 4.12
C ASP A 104 -7.81 -18.86 3.70
N SER A 105 -7.70 -19.21 2.42
CA SER A 105 -8.28 -20.42 1.86
C SER A 105 -7.44 -20.99 0.73
N ILE A 106 -7.46 -22.31 0.59
CA ILE A 106 -6.83 -23.05 -0.51
C ILE A 106 -7.93 -23.67 -1.35
N ASP A 107 -7.95 -23.36 -2.64
CA ASP A 107 -8.97 -23.84 -3.59
C ASP A 107 -10.40 -23.64 -3.07
N GLY A 108 -10.63 -22.48 -2.43
CA GLY A 108 -11.91 -22.09 -1.82
C GLY A 108 -12.23 -22.72 -0.47
N LYS A 109 -11.36 -23.59 0.07
CA LYS A 109 -11.54 -24.19 1.41
C LYS A 109 -10.78 -23.36 2.45
N PRO A 110 -11.45 -22.86 3.51
CA PRO A 110 -10.77 -22.10 4.56
C PRO A 110 -9.66 -22.91 5.22
N ILE A 111 -8.54 -22.24 5.51
CA ILE A 111 -7.43 -22.79 6.30
C ILE A 111 -7.23 -21.98 7.58
N PRO A 112 -6.71 -22.59 8.66
CA PRO A 112 -6.47 -21.86 9.90
C PRO A 112 -5.23 -20.97 9.78
N ALA A 113 -5.43 -19.68 10.02
CA ALA A 113 -4.36 -18.69 10.17
C ALA A 113 -4.06 -18.43 11.65
N ARG A 114 -2.78 -18.42 12.01
CA ARG A 114 -2.32 -18.11 13.37
C ARG A 114 -1.58 -16.78 13.39
N LYS A 115 -2.06 -15.83 14.19
CA LYS A 115 -1.32 -14.59 14.45
C LYS A 115 -0.16 -14.86 15.41
N ILE A 116 1.06 -14.54 14.99
CA ILE A 116 2.29 -14.62 15.79
C ILE A 116 3.04 -13.30 15.61
N GLY A 117 3.21 -12.54 16.69
CA GLY A 117 3.76 -11.19 16.60
C GLY A 117 2.88 -10.30 15.71
N ASN A 118 3.50 -9.71 14.69
CA ASN A 118 2.84 -8.86 13.71
C ASN A 118 2.60 -9.58 12.37
N ALA A 119 2.45 -10.91 12.35
CA ALA A 119 2.18 -11.63 11.11
C ALA A 119 1.13 -12.73 11.32
N TYR A 120 0.38 -13.03 10.27
CA TYR A 120 -0.48 -14.19 10.17
C TYR A 120 0.27 -15.31 9.49
N TRP A 121 0.26 -16.50 10.06
CA TRP A 121 0.98 -17.68 9.58
C TRP A 121 0.02 -18.81 9.28
N ASP A 122 0.23 -19.45 8.14
CA ASP A 122 -0.59 -20.49 7.58
C ASP A 122 0.29 -21.68 7.17
N GLN A 123 -0.20 -22.91 7.39
CA GLN A 123 0.45 -24.12 6.89
C GLN A 123 -0.21 -24.52 5.57
N VAL A 124 0.51 -24.35 4.47
CA VAL A 124 0.01 -24.63 3.12
C VAL A 124 0.62 -25.94 2.62
N ALA A 125 -0.25 -26.86 2.20
CA ALA A 125 0.15 -28.06 1.47
C ALA A 125 0.26 -27.76 -0.01
N PHE A 126 1.42 -28.07 -0.60
CA PHE A 126 1.67 -27.99 -2.04
C PHE A 126 1.70 -29.41 -2.60
N PRO A 127 0.61 -29.94 -3.16
CA PRO A 127 0.59 -31.31 -3.69
C PRO A 127 1.50 -31.42 -4.92
N GLY A 128 2.28 -32.49 -5.01
CA GLY A 128 3.21 -32.69 -6.12
C GLY A 128 2.50 -32.75 -7.48
N GLY A 129 3.06 -32.06 -8.48
CA GLY A 129 2.53 -32.00 -9.84
C GLY A 129 1.21 -31.25 -10.00
N ARG A 130 0.71 -30.58 -8.97
CA ARG A 130 -0.60 -29.89 -8.99
C ARG A 130 -0.46 -28.39 -8.82
N GLU A 131 -1.50 -27.71 -9.30
CA GLU A 131 -1.75 -26.31 -8.97
C GLU A 131 -2.69 -26.18 -7.80
N ILE A 132 -2.49 -25.12 -7.04
CA ILE A 132 -3.37 -24.66 -5.96
C ILE A 132 -3.59 -23.15 -6.10
N GLU A 133 -4.74 -22.68 -5.63
CA GLU A 133 -5.01 -21.25 -5.43
C GLU A 133 -5.05 -20.93 -3.94
N LEU A 134 -4.10 -20.12 -3.47
CA LEU A 134 -4.19 -19.46 -2.18
C LEU A 134 -4.95 -18.15 -2.35
N ARG A 135 -6.02 -17.99 -1.57
CA ARG A 135 -6.74 -16.73 -1.44
C ARG A 135 -6.55 -16.19 -0.03
N THR A 136 -6.04 -14.98 0.05
CA THR A 136 -6.01 -14.15 1.26
C THR A 136 -7.06 -13.06 1.15
N ASP A 137 -7.82 -12.89 2.22
CA ASP A 137 -8.93 -11.94 2.31
C ASP A 137 -8.83 -11.17 3.63
N ALA A 138 -8.36 -9.92 3.54
CA ALA A 138 -8.01 -9.10 4.68
C ALA A 138 -8.76 -7.76 4.65
N LEU A 139 -9.23 -7.33 5.83
CA LEU A 139 -9.79 -6.00 6.04
C LEU A 139 -8.87 -5.23 6.99
N GLN A 140 -8.43 -4.05 6.59
CA GLN A 140 -7.53 -3.22 7.38
C GLN A 140 -8.04 -1.79 7.52
N ARG A 141 -7.69 -1.16 8.65
CA ARG A 141 -7.83 0.29 8.82
C ARG A 141 -6.71 0.98 8.10
N VAL A 142 -7.02 2.04 7.35
CA VAL A 142 -5.99 2.93 6.82
C VAL A 142 -5.69 3.99 7.86
N LEU A 143 -4.46 4.03 8.35
CA LEU A 143 -4.04 5.04 9.31
C LEU A 143 -3.60 6.35 8.64
N PRO A 144 -3.80 7.50 9.30
CA PRO A 144 -3.22 8.77 8.87
C PRO A 144 -1.70 8.75 8.78
N ARG A 145 -1.18 9.16 7.62
CA ARG A 145 0.25 9.39 7.42
C ARG A 145 0.70 10.70 8.04
N ASP A 146 -0.04 11.75 7.69
CA ASP A 146 0.22 13.12 8.12
C ASP A 146 -1.11 13.75 8.52
N PRO A 147 -1.47 13.69 9.81
CA PRO A 147 -2.69 14.30 10.32
C PRO A 147 -2.76 15.80 10.08
N ALA A 148 -1.61 16.51 10.14
CA ALA A 148 -1.56 17.96 9.97
C ALA A 148 -1.87 18.36 8.52
N ARG A 149 -1.47 17.54 7.55
CA ARG A 149 -1.76 17.75 6.12
C ARG A 149 -3.03 17.04 5.65
N LYS A 150 -3.74 16.32 6.54
CA LYS A 150 -4.91 15.50 6.23
C LYS A 150 -4.63 14.51 5.08
N ILE A 151 -3.52 13.79 5.13
CA ILE A 151 -3.14 12.82 4.09
C ILE A 151 -3.31 11.40 4.65
N ASP A 152 -4.04 10.58 3.90
CA ASP A 152 -4.13 9.13 4.09
C ASP A 152 -3.54 8.42 2.87
N PHE A 153 -3.05 7.20 3.07
CA PHE A 153 -2.49 6.39 2.00
C PHE A 153 -2.53 4.91 2.35
N PHE A 154 -2.43 4.06 1.34
CA PHE A 154 -1.99 2.69 1.52
C PHE A 154 -0.90 2.36 0.51
N GLU A 155 -0.04 1.43 0.90
CA GLU A 155 1.00 0.86 0.07
C GLU A 155 0.95 -0.66 0.15
N ASP A 156 1.34 -1.32 -0.93
CA ASP A 156 1.63 -2.75 -0.96
C ASP A 156 2.78 -3.00 -1.93
N SER A 157 3.62 -4.01 -1.68
CA SER A 157 4.63 -4.39 -2.67
C SER A 157 4.06 -5.28 -3.74
N ILE A 158 4.62 -5.07 -4.92
CA ILE A 158 4.38 -5.90 -6.07
C ILE A 158 5.46 -6.97 -6.08
N GLN A 159 5.05 -8.20 -5.81
CA GLN A 159 5.95 -9.33 -5.61
C GLN A 159 6.39 -9.90 -6.95
N TRP A 160 7.57 -9.48 -7.41
CA TRP A 160 8.19 -10.06 -8.61
C TRP A 160 9.26 -11.10 -8.32
N SER A 161 9.93 -10.97 -7.17
CA SER A 161 11.07 -11.80 -6.75
C SER A 161 10.64 -12.95 -5.85
N GLY A 162 11.52 -13.95 -5.69
CA GLY A 162 11.26 -15.14 -4.85
C GLY A 162 10.51 -16.26 -5.57
N TRP A 163 10.25 -16.10 -6.88
CA TRP A 163 9.50 -17.04 -7.69
C TRP A 163 10.28 -17.45 -8.93
N ARG A 164 10.03 -18.67 -9.41
CA ARG A 164 10.54 -19.14 -10.69
C ARG A 164 9.81 -18.41 -11.84
N PRO A 165 10.50 -17.67 -12.72
CA PRO A 165 9.87 -17.09 -13.91
C PRO A 165 9.50 -18.17 -14.96
N PRO A 166 8.53 -17.88 -15.85
CA PRO A 166 7.73 -16.67 -15.89
C PRO A 166 6.52 -16.69 -14.95
N ILE A 167 6.15 -15.54 -14.40
CA ILE A 167 4.77 -15.34 -13.91
C ILE A 167 3.91 -15.05 -15.15
N GLU A 168 2.90 -15.87 -15.41
CA GLU A 168 2.12 -15.82 -16.65
C GLU A 168 1.16 -14.62 -16.68
N ASP A 169 0.46 -14.39 -15.57
CA ASP A 169 -0.64 -13.41 -15.43
C ASP A 169 -0.56 -12.70 -14.07
N TYR A 170 -0.34 -11.38 -14.06
CA TYR A 170 -0.34 -10.58 -12.82
C TYR A 170 -1.28 -9.39 -12.96
N TRP A 171 -2.29 -9.33 -12.09
CA TRP A 171 -3.24 -8.23 -12.01
C TRP A 171 -3.13 -7.49 -10.69
N ILE A 172 -3.22 -6.17 -10.80
CA ILE A 172 -3.44 -5.27 -9.66
C ILE A 172 -4.67 -4.45 -10.02
N VAL A 173 -5.68 -4.47 -9.16
CA VAL A 173 -6.96 -3.81 -9.38
C VAL A 173 -7.30 -3.02 -8.12
N VAL A 174 -7.53 -1.72 -8.26
CA VAL A 174 -7.95 -0.85 -7.16
C VAL A 174 -9.31 -0.26 -7.50
N ASP A 175 -10.34 -0.67 -6.76
CA ASP A 175 -11.67 -0.09 -6.83
C ASP A 175 -11.80 1.08 -5.86
N LEU A 176 -11.99 2.27 -6.43
CA LEU A 176 -12.19 3.53 -5.71
C LEU A 176 -13.66 3.99 -5.78
N GLY A 177 -14.58 3.16 -6.26
CA GLY A 177 -15.98 3.54 -6.50
C GLY A 177 -16.71 4.00 -5.25
N LYS A 178 -16.59 3.25 -4.15
CA LYS A 178 -17.20 3.65 -2.87
C LYS A 178 -16.56 4.92 -2.31
N MET A 179 -15.25 5.03 -2.42
CA MET A 179 -14.51 6.22 -2.00
C MET A 179 -14.95 7.46 -2.78
N TYR A 180 -14.99 7.36 -4.11
CA TYR A 180 -15.44 8.41 -5.01
C TYR A 180 -16.92 8.76 -4.78
N ALA A 181 -17.79 7.77 -4.60
CA ALA A 181 -19.20 8.01 -4.27
C ALA A 181 -19.36 8.78 -2.95
N SER A 182 -18.52 8.49 -1.94
CA SER A 182 -18.52 9.26 -0.69
C SER A 182 -18.06 10.71 -0.92
N PHE A 183 -16.97 10.90 -1.66
CA PHE A 183 -16.48 12.23 -2.05
C PHE A 183 -17.56 13.06 -2.76
N ARG A 184 -18.30 12.47 -3.71
CA ARG A 184 -19.38 13.19 -4.43
C ARG A 184 -20.52 13.66 -3.53
N ARG A 185 -20.81 12.96 -2.43
CA ARG A 185 -21.90 13.32 -1.51
C ARG A 185 -21.53 14.49 -0.60
N ALA A 186 -20.29 14.51 -0.14
CA ALA A 186 -19.79 15.52 0.79
C ALA A 186 -18.35 15.92 0.41
N PRO A 187 -18.16 16.62 -0.73
CA PRO A 187 -16.84 17.11 -1.08
C PRO A 187 -16.48 18.23 -0.11
N ALA A 188 -15.42 18.05 0.69
CA ALA A 188 -14.81 19.15 1.43
C ALA A 188 -13.81 19.90 0.54
N PHE A 189 -13.21 20.96 1.08
CA PHE A 189 -12.23 21.86 0.42
C PHE A 189 -12.81 23.00 -0.44
N GLY A 190 -13.98 23.54 -0.08
CA GLY A 190 -14.52 24.73 -0.75
C GLY A 190 -15.13 24.47 -2.14
N LEU A 191 -15.37 23.19 -2.47
CA LEU A 191 -16.11 22.77 -3.68
C LEU A 191 -17.64 22.82 -3.50
N GLY A 192 -18.12 23.35 -2.37
CA GLY A 192 -19.54 23.50 -2.09
C GLY A 192 -20.21 24.39 -3.14
N GLY A 193 -21.22 23.86 -3.83
CA GLY A 193 -22.00 24.56 -4.84
C GLY A 193 -21.63 24.23 -6.30
N SER A 194 -20.51 23.56 -6.56
CA SER A 194 -20.14 23.06 -7.89
C SER A 194 -20.50 21.57 -8.07
N ALA A 195 -20.79 21.14 -9.30
CA ALA A 195 -21.00 19.73 -9.57
C ALA A 195 -19.72 18.95 -9.24
N PRO A 196 -19.79 17.81 -8.52
CA PRO A 196 -18.60 17.07 -8.15
C PRO A 196 -17.89 16.55 -9.42
N PRO A 197 -16.55 16.58 -9.46
CA PRO A 197 -15.77 16.22 -10.64
C PRO A 197 -16.05 14.79 -11.09
N ALA A 198 -15.88 14.52 -12.38
CA ALA A 198 -15.94 13.16 -12.93
C ALA A 198 -14.82 12.28 -12.35
N PHE A 199 -14.93 10.95 -12.44
CA PHE A 199 -13.92 10.07 -11.84
C PHE A 199 -12.49 10.28 -12.36
N PRO A 200 -12.25 10.47 -13.68
CA PRO A 200 -10.91 10.79 -14.18
C PRO A 200 -10.35 12.10 -13.61
N GLU A 201 -11.21 13.11 -13.40
CA GLU A 201 -10.82 14.37 -12.78
C GLU A 201 -10.52 14.18 -11.29
N PHE A 202 -11.30 13.37 -10.57
CA PHE A 202 -11.01 12.98 -9.19
C PHE A 202 -9.63 12.31 -9.06
N LEU A 203 -9.25 11.45 -10.02
CA LEU A 203 -7.92 10.83 -10.07
C LEU A 203 -6.79 11.79 -10.46
N ALA A 204 -7.06 12.74 -11.36
CA ALA A 204 -6.06 13.67 -11.88
C ALA A 204 -5.85 14.92 -11.01
N ASN A 205 -6.82 15.25 -10.15
CA ASN A 205 -6.73 16.37 -9.23
C ASN A 205 -5.68 16.13 -8.13
N GLN A 206 -5.27 17.19 -7.42
CA GLN A 206 -4.38 17.10 -6.24
C GLN A 206 -4.98 16.34 -5.05
N VAL A 207 -6.11 15.66 -5.24
CA VAL A 207 -6.82 14.91 -4.21
C VAL A 207 -6.30 13.49 -4.13
N VAL A 208 -5.88 12.87 -5.23
CA VAL A 208 -5.42 11.48 -5.26
C VAL A 208 -4.09 11.38 -6.00
N ARG A 209 -3.18 10.56 -5.48
CA ARG A 209 -1.95 10.16 -6.14
C ARG A 209 -1.89 8.65 -6.20
N VAL A 210 -1.68 8.11 -7.40
CA VAL A 210 -1.56 6.67 -7.65
C VAL A 210 -0.23 6.38 -8.32
N LEU A 211 0.51 5.43 -7.78
CA LEU A 211 1.71 4.85 -8.38
C LEU A 211 1.61 3.31 -8.37
N PRO A 212 2.22 2.61 -9.34
CA PRO A 212 3.01 3.18 -10.44
C PRO A 212 2.14 3.83 -11.52
N ALA A 213 2.71 4.74 -12.32
CA ALA A 213 1.99 5.29 -13.47
C ALA A 213 1.65 4.19 -14.50
N GLY A 214 0.82 4.53 -15.49
CA GLY A 214 0.48 3.61 -16.59
C GLY A 214 -0.66 2.62 -16.28
N TYR A 215 -1.42 2.85 -15.20
CA TYR A 215 -2.68 2.15 -14.98
C TYR A 215 -3.69 2.48 -16.07
N ARG A 216 -4.61 1.54 -16.31
CA ARG A 216 -5.82 1.80 -17.10
C ARG A 216 -6.97 2.14 -16.17
N VAL A 217 -7.98 2.84 -16.70
CA VAL A 217 -9.18 3.23 -15.97
C VAL A 217 -10.40 2.59 -16.63
N GLN A 218 -11.27 1.98 -15.83
CA GLN A 218 -12.57 1.48 -16.25
C GLN A 218 -13.61 1.78 -15.16
N GLY A 219 -14.57 2.65 -15.45
CA GLY A 219 -15.51 3.13 -14.43
C GLY A 219 -14.77 3.82 -13.28
N SER A 220 -14.95 3.31 -12.05
CA SER A 220 -14.27 3.78 -10.84
C SER A 220 -13.09 2.91 -10.41
N THR A 221 -12.63 2.03 -11.30
CA THR A 221 -11.56 1.08 -11.03
C THR A 221 -10.33 1.45 -11.85
N ILE A 222 -9.16 1.36 -11.22
CA ILE A 222 -7.87 1.48 -11.89
C ILE A 222 -7.13 0.15 -11.81
N TRP A 223 -6.35 -0.18 -12.84
CA TRP A 223 -5.69 -1.46 -12.88
C TRP A 223 -4.42 -1.51 -13.72
N TRP A 224 -3.57 -2.47 -13.39
CA TRP A 224 -2.39 -2.87 -14.15
C TRP A 224 -2.52 -4.35 -14.49
N HIS A 225 -2.12 -4.69 -15.72
CA HIS A 225 -2.05 -6.06 -16.19
C HIS A 225 -0.67 -6.32 -16.78
N PHE A 226 0.05 -7.24 -16.16
CA PHE A 226 1.35 -7.70 -16.62
C PHE A 226 1.22 -9.16 -17.07
N ARG A 227 1.88 -9.50 -18.17
CA ARG A 227 1.86 -10.85 -18.76
C ARG A 227 3.29 -11.31 -19.01
N ARG A 228 3.51 -12.62 -18.85
CA ARG A 228 4.80 -13.28 -19.18
C ARG A 228 6.00 -12.56 -18.57
N ILE A 229 6.01 -12.42 -17.25
CA ILE A 229 7.04 -11.70 -16.50
C ILE A 229 8.22 -12.64 -16.27
N TYR A 230 9.33 -12.43 -16.99
CA TYR A 230 10.56 -13.24 -16.85
C TYR A 230 11.61 -12.65 -15.91
N ALA A 231 11.51 -11.36 -15.61
CA ALA A 231 12.42 -10.64 -14.73
C ALA A 231 11.63 -9.64 -13.87
N PRO A 232 12.16 -9.26 -12.69
CA PRO A 232 11.55 -8.23 -11.86
C PRO A 232 11.28 -6.96 -12.67
N GLN A 233 10.05 -6.44 -12.56
CA GLN A 233 9.71 -5.16 -13.18
C GLN A 233 10.26 -4.01 -12.32
N GLY A 234 10.49 -2.86 -12.94
CA GLY A 234 11.01 -1.68 -12.23
C GLY A 234 10.07 -1.08 -11.18
N PHE A 235 8.78 -1.44 -11.21
CA PHE A 235 7.79 -0.97 -10.24
C PHE A 235 7.64 -1.99 -9.12
N THR A 236 8.18 -1.74 -7.93
CA THR A 236 8.11 -2.69 -6.82
C THR A 236 6.97 -2.42 -5.83
N THR A 237 6.26 -1.29 -5.99
CA THR A 237 5.33 -0.80 -4.97
C THR A 237 4.09 -0.19 -5.62
N LEU A 238 2.92 -0.62 -5.17
CA LEU A 238 1.65 0.06 -5.33
C LEU A 238 1.52 1.11 -4.23
N HIS A 239 1.17 2.34 -4.60
CA HIS A 239 0.94 3.43 -3.65
C HIS A 239 -0.30 4.20 -4.07
N VAL A 240 -1.25 4.34 -3.14
CA VAL A 240 -2.44 5.16 -3.33
C VAL A 240 -2.56 6.11 -2.14
N GLU A 241 -2.46 7.40 -2.41
CA GLU A 241 -2.52 8.48 -1.42
C GLU A 241 -3.65 9.44 -1.76
N TRP A 242 -4.32 9.98 -0.75
CA TRP A 242 -5.35 10.98 -0.95
C TRP A 242 -5.43 12.02 0.18
N LYS A 243 -6.01 13.18 -0.15
CA LYS A 243 -6.42 14.19 0.84
C LYS A 243 -7.71 13.73 1.52
N ALA A 244 -7.72 13.61 2.83
CA ALA A 244 -8.86 13.13 3.60
C ALA A 244 -9.93 14.22 3.82
N TRP A 245 -10.80 14.41 2.82
CA TRP A 245 -11.92 15.39 2.86
C TRP A 245 -12.96 15.14 3.97
N TYR A 246 -12.98 13.95 4.54
CA TYR A 246 -13.92 13.54 5.60
C TYR A 246 -13.43 13.87 7.01
N ARG A 247 -12.30 14.58 7.14
CA ARG A 247 -11.71 15.05 8.39
C ARG A 247 -11.65 16.57 8.43
#